data_AF-A0A916ITS9-F1
#
_entry.id   AF-A0A916ITS9-F1
#
_cell.length_a   1.000
_cell.length_b   1.000
_cell.length_c   1.000
_cell.angle_alpha   90.00
_cell.angle_beta   90.00
_cell.angle_gamma   90.00
#
_symmetry.space_group_name_H-M   'P 1'
#
loop_
_entity.id
_entity.type
_entity.pdbx_description
1 polymer ?
#
loop_
_entity_poly.entity_id
_entity_poly.type
_entity_poly.pdbx_seq_one_letter_code
_entity_poly.pdbx_strand_id
1 'polypeptide(L)'
;MAKVSPAGAIGRWFAPVIFALALPVFAPAMSYAQSPENVKQAMASLKAKTAKLGAPGIKGEDAVAGKPAPALYFGATKMNNNFAVVDEVKKEHGGTATLFVKSGDDFVRVATNVQKDDGSRAIGTVLDPKGKAIGAIRGGGAYYGDADILGKPYTTGYEPIHDASGGVIGIYYVGYPKVQ
;
A
#
# COMPACT_ATOMS: atom_id res chain seq x y z
N MET A 1 21.77 84.03 -14.86
CA MET A 1 21.42 84.10 -13.41
C MET A 1 19.97 83.65 -13.24
N ALA A 2 19.79 82.70 -12.30
CA ALA A 2 18.57 82.22 -11.62
C ALA A 2 17.16 82.39 -12.23
N LYS A 3 16.67 81.28 -12.78
CA LYS A 3 15.43 80.52 -12.48
C LYS A 3 14.22 81.26 -11.86
N VAL A 4 13.15 81.29 -12.64
CA VAL A 4 11.77 81.62 -12.27
C VAL A 4 11.05 80.41 -11.65
N SER A 5 10.17 80.67 -10.69
CA SER A 5 9.08 79.82 -10.18
C SER A 5 7.90 80.74 -9.85
N PRO A 6 6.67 80.24 -9.60
CA PRO A 6 6.14 78.88 -9.76
C PRO A 6 4.82 78.86 -10.56
N ALA A 7 4.35 77.67 -10.97
CA ALA A 7 2.94 77.45 -11.26
C ALA A 7 2.56 76.04 -10.84
N GLY A 8 1.60 75.94 -9.92
CA GLY A 8 1.02 74.68 -9.49
C GLY A 8 0.16 74.06 -10.57
N ALA A 9 0.17 72.74 -10.65
CA ALA A 9 -0.85 71.97 -11.35
C ALA A 9 -1.07 70.65 -10.60
N ILE A 10 -2.35 70.39 -10.42
CA ILE A 10 -3.00 69.37 -9.61
C ILE A 10 -3.24 68.17 -10.54
N GLY A 11 -3.00 66.94 -10.08
CA GLY A 11 -3.31 65.75 -10.87
C GLY A 11 -2.77 64.47 -10.25
N ARG A 12 -3.37 64.05 -9.13
CA ARG A 12 -3.04 62.80 -8.44
C ARG A 12 -3.54 61.60 -9.26
N TRP A 13 -2.62 60.90 -9.92
CA TRP A 13 -2.88 59.59 -10.55
C TRP A 13 -2.96 58.52 -9.45
N PHE A 14 -4.13 57.94 -9.25
CA PHE A 14 -4.28 56.72 -8.45
C PHE A 14 -4.08 55.51 -9.39
N ALA A 15 -2.90 54.91 -9.35
CA ALA A 15 -2.67 53.57 -9.89
C ALA A 15 -3.11 52.55 -8.82
N PRO A 16 -4.01 51.58 -9.12
CA PRO A 16 -4.31 50.53 -8.18
C PRO A 16 -3.13 49.55 -8.13
N VAL A 17 -2.43 49.53 -7.00
CA VAL A 17 -1.49 48.46 -6.65
C VAL A 17 -2.34 47.22 -6.36
N ILE A 18 -2.46 46.33 -7.34
CA ILE A 18 -3.03 45.00 -7.13
C ILE A 18 -1.97 44.19 -6.35
N PHE A 19 -2.16 44.11 -5.04
CA PHE A 19 -1.44 43.17 -4.20
C PHE A 19 -2.02 41.77 -4.49
N ALA A 20 -1.41 41.04 -5.41
CA ALA A 20 -1.69 39.62 -5.59
C ALA A 20 -1.16 38.87 -4.37
N LEU A 21 -2.03 38.69 -3.36
CA LEU A 21 -1.82 37.73 -2.28
C LEU A 21 -1.83 36.33 -2.89
N ALA A 22 -0.64 35.84 -3.25
CA ALA A 22 -0.43 34.43 -3.51
C ALA A 22 -0.61 33.68 -2.18
N LEU A 23 -1.83 33.20 -1.94
CA LEU A 23 -2.08 32.25 -0.86
C LEU A 23 -1.23 31.01 -1.15
N PRO A 24 -0.33 30.60 -0.23
CA PRO A 24 0.35 29.33 -0.40
C PRO A 24 -0.72 28.24 -0.41
N VAL A 25 -0.85 27.55 -1.55
CA VAL A 25 -1.61 26.31 -1.63
C VAL A 25 -0.83 25.29 -0.81
N PHE A 26 -1.13 25.22 0.48
CA PHE A 26 -0.79 24.08 1.32
C PHE A 26 -1.60 22.92 0.76
N ALA A 27 -1.02 22.13 -0.14
CA ALA A 27 -1.54 20.81 -0.41
C ALA A 27 -1.45 20.03 0.92
N PRO A 28 -2.56 19.62 1.54
CA PRO A 28 -2.46 18.77 2.70
C PRO A 28 -1.75 17.50 2.24
N ALA A 29 -0.57 17.23 2.80
CA ALA A 29 -0.06 15.88 2.84
C ALA A 29 -1.18 15.07 3.50
N MET A 30 -1.88 14.24 2.71
CA MET A 30 -3.01 13.44 3.19
C MET A 30 -2.52 12.60 4.36
N SER A 31 -2.77 13.10 5.57
CA SER A 31 -2.54 12.35 6.78
C SER A 31 -3.65 11.33 6.85
N TYR A 32 -3.38 10.14 6.33
CA TYR A 32 -4.18 8.96 6.59
C TYR A 32 -4.14 8.72 8.09
N ALA A 33 -5.03 9.36 8.87
CA ALA A 33 -5.32 8.90 10.21
C ALA A 33 -5.66 7.41 10.09
N GLN A 34 -4.82 6.56 10.69
CA GLN A 34 -4.72 5.12 10.41
C GLN A 34 -5.91 4.39 11.03
N SER A 35 -7.04 4.46 10.34
CA SER A 35 -8.28 3.81 10.75
C SER A 35 -8.36 2.38 10.18
N PRO A 36 -9.11 1.48 10.83
CA PRO A 36 -9.50 0.20 10.24
C PRO A 36 -10.16 0.33 8.86
N GLU A 37 -10.75 1.49 8.54
CA GLU A 37 -11.34 1.79 7.23
C GLU A 37 -10.28 1.85 6.12
N ASN A 38 -9.12 2.49 6.35
CA ASN A 38 -8.06 2.55 5.33
C ASN A 38 -7.53 1.15 4.98
N VAL A 39 -7.40 0.28 6.00
CA VAL A 39 -7.00 -1.12 5.80
C VAL A 39 -8.02 -1.85 4.91
N LYS A 40 -9.32 -1.70 5.18
CA LYS A 40 -10.38 -2.31 4.36
C LYS A 40 -10.42 -1.76 2.94
N GLN A 41 -10.24 -0.46 2.75
CA GLN A 41 -10.22 0.17 1.43
C GLN A 41 -9.03 -0.33 0.58
N ALA A 42 -7.83 -0.34 1.15
CA ALA A 42 -6.65 -0.89 0.50
C ALA A 42 -6.79 -2.40 0.23
N MET A 43 -7.40 -3.16 1.14
CA MET A 43 -7.69 -4.58 0.95
C MET A 43 -8.66 -4.79 -0.23
N ALA A 44 -9.74 -3.99 -0.28
CA ALA A 44 -10.69 -4.00 -1.39
C ALA A 44 -10.01 -3.65 -2.72
N SER A 45 -9.12 -2.66 -2.74
CA SER A 45 -8.34 -2.30 -3.94
C SER A 45 -7.43 -3.44 -4.39
N LEU A 46 -6.69 -4.06 -3.45
CA LEU A 46 -5.82 -5.20 -3.74
C LEU A 46 -6.60 -6.37 -4.35
N LYS A 47 -7.76 -6.71 -3.78
CA LYS A 47 -8.64 -7.75 -4.30
C LYS A 47 -9.22 -7.39 -5.66
N ALA A 48 -9.70 -6.16 -5.85
CA ALA A 48 -10.24 -5.70 -7.12
C ALA A 48 -9.19 -5.73 -8.24
N LYS A 49 -7.95 -5.29 -7.96
CA LYS A 49 -6.86 -5.31 -8.94
C LYS A 49 -6.44 -6.73 -9.31
N THR A 50 -6.31 -7.63 -8.33
CA THR A 50 -6.00 -9.03 -8.61
C THR A 50 -7.15 -9.76 -9.33
N ALA A 51 -8.41 -9.48 -9.00
CA ALA A 51 -9.58 -10.03 -9.69
C ALA A 51 -9.62 -9.64 -11.18
N LYS A 52 -9.15 -8.44 -11.55
CA LYS A 52 -9.03 -8.03 -12.95
C LYS A 52 -8.02 -8.87 -13.76
N LEU A 53 -7.05 -9.50 -13.09
CA LEU A 53 -6.08 -10.39 -13.73
C LEU A 53 -6.67 -11.79 -13.98
N GLY A 54 -7.67 -12.18 -13.20
CA GLY A 54 -8.43 -13.42 -13.37
C GLY A 54 -8.53 -14.24 -12.08
N ALA A 55 -9.09 -15.44 -12.21
CA ALA A 55 -9.27 -16.35 -11.08
C ALA A 55 -7.93 -16.77 -10.46
N PRO A 56 -7.82 -16.85 -9.12
CA PRO A 56 -6.61 -17.29 -8.45
C PRO A 56 -6.37 -18.80 -8.65
N GLY A 57 -5.10 -19.20 -8.67
CA GLY A 57 -4.70 -20.61 -8.72
C GLY A 57 -3.22 -20.80 -8.47
N ILE A 58 -2.82 -22.04 -8.17
CA ILE A 58 -1.42 -22.43 -8.06
C ILE A 58 -1.04 -23.27 -9.28
N LYS A 59 0.10 -22.97 -9.91
CA LYS A 59 0.61 -23.72 -11.08
C LYS A 59 2.13 -23.88 -11.00
N GLY A 60 2.58 -25.06 -10.61
CA GLY A 60 4.00 -25.36 -10.45
C GLY A 60 4.66 -24.54 -9.33
N GLU A 61 5.96 -24.34 -9.44
CA GLU A 61 6.78 -23.63 -8.45
C GLU A 61 7.61 -22.54 -9.11
N ASP A 62 8.04 -21.57 -8.30
CA ASP A 62 8.97 -20.53 -8.69
C ASP A 62 9.93 -20.21 -7.54
N ALA A 63 11.14 -19.78 -7.87
CA ALA A 63 12.10 -19.38 -6.85
C ALA A 63 11.75 -17.99 -6.29
N VAL A 64 11.60 -17.91 -4.97
CA VAL A 64 11.40 -16.65 -4.24
C VAL A 64 12.51 -16.54 -3.20
N ALA A 65 13.34 -15.49 -3.32
CA ALA A 65 14.55 -15.32 -2.50
C ALA A 65 15.47 -16.57 -2.50
N GLY A 66 15.61 -17.23 -3.66
CA GLY A 66 16.48 -18.39 -3.83
C GLY A 66 15.91 -19.73 -3.31
N LYS A 67 14.66 -19.76 -2.84
CA LYS A 67 13.99 -20.98 -2.38
C LYS A 67 12.75 -21.29 -3.23
N PRO A 68 12.45 -22.56 -3.52
CA PRO A 68 11.21 -22.91 -4.22
C PRO A 68 9.99 -22.57 -3.37
N ALA A 69 8.98 -21.98 -4.01
CA ALA A 69 7.66 -21.78 -3.44
C ALA A 69 6.60 -22.05 -4.52
N PRO A 70 5.39 -22.50 -4.16
CA PRO A 70 4.30 -22.63 -5.12
C PRO A 70 4.06 -21.33 -5.88
N ALA A 71 3.84 -21.43 -7.19
CA ALA A 71 3.65 -20.25 -8.01
C ALA A 71 2.16 -19.85 -7.99
N LEU A 72 1.87 -18.71 -7.36
CA LEU A 72 0.55 -18.11 -7.30
C LEU A 72 0.26 -17.36 -8.60
N TYR A 73 -0.90 -17.60 -9.18
CA TYR A 73 -1.41 -16.93 -10.36
C TYR A 73 -2.75 -16.27 -10.10
N PHE A 74 -3.00 -15.17 -10.80
CA PHE A 74 -4.34 -14.68 -11.09
C PHE A 74 -4.51 -14.69 -12.62
N GLY A 75 -5.41 -15.55 -13.12
CA GLY A 75 -5.54 -15.82 -14.55
C GLY A 75 -4.24 -16.35 -15.16
N ALA A 76 -3.65 -15.56 -16.08
CA ALA A 76 -2.38 -15.87 -16.73
C ALA A 76 -1.16 -15.22 -16.04
N THR A 77 -1.39 -14.32 -15.08
CA THR A 77 -0.32 -13.53 -14.45
C THR A 77 0.25 -14.24 -13.23
N LYS A 78 1.54 -14.57 -13.26
CA LYS A 78 2.29 -15.05 -12.09
C LYS A 78 2.54 -13.90 -11.11
N MET A 79 2.30 -14.16 -9.83
CA MET A 79 2.51 -13.18 -8.76
C MET A 79 3.86 -13.29 -8.07
N ASN A 80 4.50 -14.46 -8.09
CA ASN A 80 5.82 -14.63 -7.49
C ASN A 80 6.82 -13.65 -8.12
N ASN A 81 7.45 -12.83 -7.28
CA ASN A 81 8.37 -11.74 -7.67
C ASN A 81 7.75 -10.65 -8.57
N ASN A 82 6.42 -10.62 -8.72
CA ASN A 82 5.70 -9.58 -9.45
C ASN A 82 5.10 -8.57 -8.47
N PHE A 83 5.63 -7.35 -8.48
CA PHE A 83 5.30 -6.32 -7.50
C PHE A 83 4.31 -5.26 -7.99
N ALA A 84 3.89 -5.32 -9.25
CA ALA A 84 3.10 -4.26 -9.88
C ALA A 84 1.84 -3.94 -9.08
N VAL A 85 1.05 -4.95 -8.74
CA VAL A 85 -0.22 -4.76 -8.00
C VAL A 85 0.01 -4.24 -6.59
N VAL A 86 0.94 -4.81 -5.83
CA VAL A 86 1.18 -4.40 -4.43
C VAL A 86 1.75 -2.98 -4.35
N ASP A 87 2.57 -2.58 -5.32
CA ASP A 87 3.12 -1.23 -5.39
C ASP A 87 2.07 -0.20 -5.80
N GLU A 88 1.19 -0.57 -6.73
CA GLU A 88 0.07 0.28 -7.14
C GLU A 88 -0.90 0.52 -5.98
N VAL A 89 -1.23 -0.52 -5.19
CA VAL A 89 -2.04 -0.35 -3.97
C VAL A 89 -1.37 0.60 -2.98
N LYS A 90 -0.05 0.49 -2.78
CA LYS A 90 0.69 1.43 -1.92
C LYS A 90 0.68 2.85 -2.47
N LYS A 91 0.74 3.02 -3.78
CA LYS A 91 0.69 4.35 -4.41
C LYS A 91 -0.68 5.01 -4.20
N GLU A 92 -1.77 4.25 -4.31
CA GLU A 92 -3.12 4.76 -4.17
C GLU A 92 -3.53 4.99 -2.71
N HIS A 93 -3.23 4.02 -1.84
CA HIS A 93 -3.77 3.96 -0.48
C HIS A 93 -2.72 4.19 0.60
N GLY A 94 -1.44 4.32 0.25
CA GLY A 94 -0.34 4.32 1.21
C GLY A 94 -0.10 2.93 1.83
N GLY A 95 0.55 2.90 2.99
CA GLY A 95 0.75 1.67 3.75
C GLY A 95 1.57 0.61 3.01
N THR A 96 1.25 -0.65 3.29
CA THR A 96 1.92 -1.84 2.74
C THR A 96 0.91 -2.87 2.27
N ALA A 97 1.28 -3.66 1.26
CA ALA A 97 0.49 -4.72 0.68
C ALA A 97 1.37 -5.93 0.37
N THR A 98 0.81 -7.13 0.53
CA THR A 98 1.50 -8.39 0.33
C THR A 98 0.55 -9.48 -0.16
N LEU A 99 1.06 -10.36 -1.03
CA LEU A 99 0.46 -11.64 -1.36
C LEU A 99 1.33 -12.76 -0.79
N PHE A 100 0.70 -13.65 -0.04
CA PHE A 100 1.29 -14.91 0.38
C PHE A 100 0.69 -16.07 -0.38
N VAL A 101 1.48 -17.11 -0.63
CA VAL A 101 1.03 -18.39 -1.19
C VAL A 101 1.12 -19.47 -0.11
N LYS A 102 0.16 -20.40 -0.07
CA LYS A 102 0.22 -21.57 0.79
C LYS A 102 1.32 -22.51 0.31
N SER A 103 2.17 -22.97 1.22
CA SER A 103 3.23 -23.95 0.99
C SER A 103 3.27 -24.92 2.16
N GLY A 104 2.77 -26.15 1.97
CA GLY A 104 2.49 -27.05 3.09
C GLY A 104 1.46 -26.42 4.04
N ASP A 105 1.82 -26.31 5.32
CA ASP A 105 1.00 -25.69 6.39
C ASP A 105 1.33 -24.20 6.64
N ASP A 106 2.30 -23.68 5.90
CA ASP A 106 2.84 -22.32 6.01
C ASP A 106 2.39 -21.44 4.85
N PHE A 107 2.65 -20.13 4.99
CA PHE A 107 2.35 -19.14 3.95
C PHE A 107 3.60 -18.31 3.64
N VAL A 108 4.08 -18.42 2.40
CA VAL A 108 5.32 -17.79 1.94
C VAL A 108 5.00 -16.47 1.25
N ARG A 109 5.75 -15.42 1.59
CA ARG A 109 5.61 -14.09 0.99
C ARG A 109 6.15 -14.05 -0.43
N VAL A 110 5.27 -14.02 -1.44
CA VAL A 110 5.67 -14.12 -2.86
C VAL A 110 5.69 -12.78 -3.59
N ALA A 111 4.89 -11.81 -3.16
CA ALA A 111 4.90 -10.43 -3.66
C ALA A 111 4.63 -9.46 -2.52
N THR A 112 5.49 -8.47 -2.31
CA THR A 112 5.34 -7.52 -1.20
C THR A 112 6.01 -6.21 -1.49
N ASN A 113 5.48 -5.13 -0.94
CA ASN A 113 6.15 -3.81 -0.85
C ASN A 113 6.71 -3.51 0.55
N VAL A 114 6.63 -4.48 1.47
CA VAL A 114 7.30 -4.42 2.78
C VAL A 114 8.80 -4.56 2.55
N GLN A 115 9.56 -3.61 3.08
CA GLN A 115 11.01 -3.59 3.01
C GLN A 115 11.60 -4.03 4.35
N LYS A 116 12.74 -4.73 4.28
CA LYS A 116 13.62 -4.97 5.42
C LYS A 116 14.45 -3.72 5.69
N ASP A 117 15.22 -3.74 6.78
CA ASP A 117 16.09 -2.61 7.14
C ASP A 117 17.23 -2.39 6.14
N ASP A 118 17.61 -3.41 5.35
CA ASP A 118 18.56 -3.28 4.24
C ASP A 118 17.95 -2.66 2.95
N GLY A 119 16.67 -2.27 2.98
CA GLY A 119 15.92 -1.71 1.84
C GLY A 119 15.39 -2.74 0.84
N SER A 120 15.80 -4.01 0.94
CA SER A 120 15.30 -5.09 0.10
C SER A 120 13.87 -5.47 0.47
N ARG A 121 13.12 -6.03 -0.49
CA ARG A 121 11.76 -6.53 -0.23
C ARG A 121 11.83 -7.78 0.65
N ALA A 122 10.90 -7.90 1.59
CA ALA A 122 10.84 -9.01 2.53
C ALA A 122 10.24 -10.31 1.94
N ILE A 123 10.45 -10.56 0.64
CA ILE A 123 10.02 -11.78 -0.05
C ILE A 123 10.67 -13.05 0.52
N GLY A 124 10.02 -14.19 0.33
CA GLY A 124 10.50 -15.51 0.78
C GLY A 124 10.42 -15.74 2.29
N THR A 125 9.98 -14.73 3.05
CA THR A 125 9.68 -14.89 4.48
C THR A 125 8.36 -15.61 4.68
N VAL A 126 8.27 -16.38 5.76
CA VAL A 126 7.05 -17.10 6.14
C VAL A 126 6.23 -16.21 7.08
N LEU A 127 4.92 -16.16 6.87
CA LEU A 127 4.00 -15.55 7.83
C LEU A 127 4.08 -16.30 9.16
N ASP A 128 4.18 -15.58 10.29
CA ASP A 128 4.32 -16.20 11.61
C ASP A 128 3.24 -17.28 11.86
N PRO A 129 3.61 -18.57 11.96
CA PRO A 129 2.66 -19.66 12.12
C PRO A 129 1.99 -19.69 13.51
N LYS A 130 2.43 -18.84 14.43
CA LYS A 130 1.84 -18.63 15.76
C LYS A 130 1.14 -17.27 15.90
N GLY A 131 1.17 -16.44 14.86
CA GLY A 131 0.57 -15.10 14.88
C GLY A 131 -0.96 -15.14 14.91
N LYS A 132 -1.60 -14.12 15.50
CA LYS A 132 -3.08 -14.06 15.63
C LYS A 132 -3.83 -14.20 14.31
N ALA A 133 -3.26 -13.67 13.22
CA ALA A 133 -3.83 -13.76 11.88
C ALA A 133 -3.98 -15.20 11.38
N ILE A 134 -3.02 -16.09 11.68
CA ILE A 134 -3.01 -17.45 11.11
C ILE A 134 -4.16 -18.31 11.66
N GLY A 135 -4.58 -18.06 12.90
CA GLY A 135 -5.71 -18.76 13.52
C GLY A 135 -7.01 -18.51 12.76
N ALA A 136 -7.28 -17.25 12.41
CA ALA A 136 -8.44 -16.89 11.60
C ALA A 136 -8.34 -17.45 10.19
N ILE A 137 -7.18 -17.31 9.53
CA ILE A 137 -6.96 -17.78 8.16
C ILE A 137 -7.13 -19.30 8.05
N ARG A 138 -6.61 -20.08 9.01
CA ARG A 138 -6.78 -21.54 9.03
C ARG A 138 -8.24 -21.96 9.18
N GLY A 139 -9.07 -21.14 9.81
CA GLY A 139 -10.52 -21.30 9.84
C GLY A 139 -11.25 -20.75 8.61
N GLY A 140 -10.53 -20.27 7.58
CA GLY A 140 -11.10 -19.66 6.38
C GLY A 140 -11.62 -18.22 6.60
N GLY A 141 -11.34 -17.63 7.76
CA GLY A 141 -11.81 -16.29 8.14
C GLY A 141 -10.78 -15.20 7.89
N ALA A 142 -11.26 -13.95 7.81
CA ALA A 142 -10.41 -12.77 7.78
C ALA A 142 -9.94 -12.38 9.19
N TYR A 143 -8.79 -11.73 9.29
CA TYR A 143 -8.30 -11.10 10.52
C TYR A 143 -8.00 -9.63 10.27
N TYR A 144 -8.53 -8.75 11.10
CA TYR A 144 -8.19 -7.34 11.13
C TYR A 144 -7.79 -6.95 12.55
N GLY A 145 -6.63 -6.33 12.70
CA GLY A 145 -6.10 -5.96 14.01
C GLY A 145 -4.62 -5.63 13.98
N ASP A 146 -4.04 -5.47 15.16
CA ASP A 146 -2.62 -5.17 15.28
C ASP A 146 -1.76 -6.42 15.03
N ALA A 147 -0.61 -6.22 14.39
CA ALA A 147 0.43 -7.22 14.23
C ALA A 147 1.82 -6.58 14.12
N ASP A 148 2.85 -7.29 14.56
CA ASP A 148 4.24 -6.88 14.38
C ASP A 148 4.79 -7.40 13.05
N ILE A 149 5.28 -6.48 12.23
CA ILE A 149 5.83 -6.76 10.91
C ILE A 149 7.30 -6.37 10.92
N LEU A 150 8.17 -7.38 10.96
CA LEU A 150 9.63 -7.19 11.05
C LEU A 150 10.02 -6.29 12.25
N GLY A 151 9.40 -6.54 13.41
CA GLY A 151 9.67 -5.80 14.66
C GLY A 151 9.06 -4.40 14.76
N LYS A 152 8.19 -4.02 13.81
CA LYS A 152 7.50 -2.74 13.79
C LYS A 152 5.99 -2.97 13.95
N PRO A 153 5.27 -2.17 14.75
CA PRO A 153 3.84 -2.36 14.96
C PRO A 153 3.02 -1.84 13.78
N TYR A 154 2.04 -2.61 13.31
CA TYR A 154 1.13 -2.25 12.23
C TYR A 154 -0.32 -2.50 12.63
N THR A 155 -1.23 -1.66 12.11
CA THR A 155 -2.64 -2.03 11.97
C THR A 155 -2.79 -2.77 10.65
N THR A 156 -3.35 -3.98 10.68
CA THR A 156 -3.28 -4.94 9.56
C THR A 156 -4.63 -5.55 9.23
N GLY A 157 -4.73 -6.05 8.00
CA GLY A 157 -5.83 -6.86 7.49
C GLY A 157 -5.27 -8.05 6.72
N TYR A 158 -5.83 -9.23 6.98
CA TYR A 158 -5.49 -10.49 6.32
C TYR A 158 -6.78 -11.15 5.84
N GLU A 159 -6.82 -11.53 4.57
CA GLU A 159 -7.94 -12.26 3.98
C GLU A 159 -7.46 -13.46 3.18
N PRO A 160 -8.13 -14.62 3.28
CA PRO A 160 -7.77 -15.80 2.51
C PRO A 160 -8.01 -15.58 1.01
N ILE A 161 -7.10 -16.12 0.19
CA ILE A 161 -7.28 -16.30 -1.25
C ILE A 161 -7.81 -17.72 -1.45
N HIS A 162 -9.01 -17.85 -2.01
CA HIS A 162 -9.62 -19.14 -2.31
C HIS A 162 -9.46 -19.49 -3.79
N ASP A 163 -9.18 -20.75 -4.10
CA ASP A 163 -9.28 -21.26 -5.46
C ASP A 163 -10.73 -21.60 -5.86
N ALA A 164 -10.92 -22.10 -7.08
CA ALA A 164 -12.24 -22.48 -7.59
C ALA A 164 -12.92 -23.62 -6.80
N SER A 165 -12.17 -24.39 -6.01
CA SER A 165 -12.70 -25.44 -5.13
C SER A 165 -13.12 -24.91 -3.75
N GLY A 166 -12.83 -23.64 -3.46
CA GLY A 166 -13.03 -23.03 -2.15
C GLY A 166 -11.88 -23.26 -1.17
N GLY A 167 -10.79 -23.89 -1.61
CA GLY A 167 -9.60 -24.13 -0.79
C GLY A 167 -8.75 -22.87 -0.61
N VAL A 168 -8.23 -22.65 0.59
CA VAL A 168 -7.30 -21.53 0.86
C VAL A 168 -5.94 -21.83 0.20
N ILE A 169 -5.56 -21.04 -0.79
CA ILE A 169 -4.30 -21.18 -1.55
C ILE A 169 -3.32 -20.04 -1.30
N GLY A 170 -3.73 -19.00 -0.58
CA GLY A 170 -2.90 -17.85 -0.27
C GLY A 170 -3.57 -16.88 0.67
N ILE A 171 -2.92 -15.74 0.91
CA ILE A 171 -3.42 -14.68 1.80
C ILE A 171 -3.14 -13.32 1.16
N TYR A 172 -4.17 -12.48 1.11
CA TYR A 172 -4.02 -11.04 0.94
C TYR A 172 -3.63 -10.40 2.27
N TYR A 173 -2.66 -9.50 2.24
CA TYR A 173 -2.29 -8.68 3.39
C TYR A 173 -2.24 -7.21 3.02
N VAL A 174 -2.72 -6.39 3.94
CA VAL A 174 -2.54 -4.94 3.96
C VAL A 174 -2.15 -4.50 5.37
N GLY A 175 -1.30 -3.50 5.49
CA GLY A 175 -1.03 -2.90 6.79
C GLY A 175 -0.45 -1.50 6.75
N TYR A 176 -0.71 -0.75 7.82
CA TYR A 176 -0.22 0.62 8.02
C TYR A 176 0.64 0.65 9.29
N PRO A 177 1.87 1.19 9.24
CA PRO A 177 2.72 1.30 10.43
C PRO A 177 2.00 2.15 11.47
N LYS A 178 1.87 1.69 12.71
CA LYS A 178 1.31 2.53 13.77
C LYS A 178 2.32 3.63 14.07
N VAL A 179 1.92 4.90 13.90
CA VAL A 179 2.74 6.00 14.42
C VAL A 179 2.69 5.89 15.94
N GLN A 180 3.84 5.61 16.56
CA GLN A 180 4.01 5.74 18.00
C GLN A 180 4.20 7.21 18.35
#